data_AF-A0A7K2N9K1-F1
#
_entry.id   AF-A0A7K2N9K1-F1
#
_cell.length_a   1.000
_cell.length_b   1.000
_cell.length_c   1.000
_cell.angle_alpha   90.00
_cell.angle_beta   90.00
_cell.angle_gamma   90.00
#
_symmetry.space_group_name_H-M   'P 1'
#
loop_
_entity.id
_entity.type
_entity.pdbx_description
1 polymer ?
#
loop_
_entity_poly.entity_id
_entity_poly.type
_entity_poly.pdbx_seq_one_letter_code
_entity_poly.pdbx_strand_id
1 'polypeptide(L)'
;MNALCRRPGRSALAAVMDPAAEWSTSDYLLARVSDALELNTYLYLKVHSEDGSNLTAPEPIPRPGEEKPTEEFEYASGEEVAHFLTHML
;
A
#
# COMPACT_ATOMS: atom_id res chain seq x y z
N MET A 1 -7.29 -16.55 -7.31
CA MET A 1 -6.18 -15.65 -6.91
C MET A 1 -6.40 -15.29 -5.46
N ASN A 2 -5.58 -15.82 -4.55
CA ASN A 2 -5.76 -15.74 -3.09
C ASN A 2 -5.82 -14.29 -2.60
N ALA A 3 -6.80 -13.99 -1.74
CA ALA A 3 -6.98 -12.66 -1.15
C ALA A 3 -5.74 -12.24 -0.31
N LEU A 4 -5.04 -13.24 0.26
CA LEU A 4 -3.80 -13.07 1.00
C LEU A 4 -2.67 -12.39 0.21
N CYS A 5 -2.65 -12.55 -1.11
CA CYS A 5 -1.59 -12.01 -1.98
C CYS A 5 -1.88 -10.60 -2.49
N ARG A 6 -3.02 -9.98 -2.15
CA ARG A 6 -3.48 -8.73 -2.77
C ARG A 6 -3.12 -7.44 -2.01
N ARG A 7 -2.50 -7.51 -0.83
CA ARG A 7 -2.07 -6.29 -0.11
C ARG A 7 -0.65 -5.87 -0.51
N PRO A 8 -0.46 -4.68 -1.13
CA PRO A 8 0.84 -4.03 -1.17
C PRO A 8 1.13 -3.39 0.19
N GLY A 9 2.32 -3.65 0.75
CA GLY A 9 2.71 -3.23 2.10
C GLY A 9 2.68 -4.39 3.10
N ARG A 10 3.67 -4.43 3.99
CA ARG A 10 3.90 -5.49 5.00
C ARG A 10 2.58 -5.99 5.58
N SER A 11 2.40 -7.32 5.62
CA SER A 11 1.14 -7.91 6.06
C SER A 11 0.79 -7.40 7.47
N ALA A 12 -0.46 -6.99 7.68
CA ALA A 12 -0.92 -6.56 9.02
C ALA A 12 -0.67 -7.65 10.07
N LEU A 13 -0.68 -8.92 9.64
CA LEU A 13 -0.25 -10.06 10.44
C LEU A 13 1.23 -9.95 10.84
N ALA A 14 2.15 -9.66 9.91
CA ALA A 14 3.57 -9.50 10.24
C ALA A 14 3.80 -8.34 11.22
N ALA A 15 3.09 -7.22 11.08
CA ALA A 15 3.18 -6.10 12.02
C ALA A 15 2.71 -6.48 13.44
N VAL A 16 1.67 -7.31 13.56
CA VAL A 16 1.21 -7.83 14.87
C VAL A 16 2.18 -8.86 15.45
N MET A 17 2.83 -9.63 14.60
CA MET A 17 3.71 -10.74 15.00
C MET A 17 5.16 -10.33 15.25
N ASP A 18 5.61 -9.21 14.66
CA ASP A 18 6.99 -8.73 14.76
C ASP A 18 7.04 -7.18 14.82
N PRO A 19 7.52 -6.59 15.94
CA PRO A 19 7.72 -5.14 16.05
C PRO A 19 8.68 -4.57 14.99
N ALA A 20 9.61 -5.35 14.45
CA ALA A 20 10.49 -4.91 13.36
C ALA A 20 9.74 -4.73 12.02
N ALA A 21 8.50 -5.22 11.93
CA ALA A 21 7.60 -5.00 10.81
C ALA A 21 6.83 -3.66 10.91
N GLU A 22 6.88 -2.94 12.04
CA GLU A 22 6.37 -1.57 12.16
C GLU A 22 7.20 -0.58 11.32
N TRP A 23 6.60 0.56 10.97
CA TRP A 23 7.32 1.63 10.30
C TRP A 23 8.18 2.38 11.32
N SER A 24 9.47 2.51 11.01
CA SER A 24 10.37 3.43 11.68
C SER A 24 10.13 4.87 11.22
N THR A 25 10.66 5.86 11.95
CA THR A 25 10.60 7.27 11.54
C THR A 25 11.17 7.49 10.13
N SER A 26 12.22 6.76 9.76
CA SER A 26 12.81 6.84 8.42
C SER A 26 11.84 6.38 7.34
N ASP A 27 11.01 5.36 7.61
CA ASP A 27 10.01 4.87 6.66
C ASP A 27 8.91 5.92 6.41
N TYR A 28 8.44 6.59 7.47
CA TYR A 28 7.49 7.71 7.35
C TYR A 28 8.06 8.89 6.54
N LEU A 29 9.32 9.25 6.80
CA LEU A 29 9.99 10.33 6.07
C LEU A 29 10.19 9.96 4.60
N LEU A 30 10.63 8.73 4.32
CA LEU A 30 10.84 8.25 2.96
C LEU A 30 9.52 8.22 2.19
N ALA A 31 8.44 7.71 2.80
CA ALA A 31 7.11 7.73 2.21
C ALA A 31 6.68 9.17 1.86
N ARG A 32 6.89 10.13 2.77
CA ARG A 32 6.54 11.55 2.53
C ARG A 32 7.33 12.17 1.38
N VAL A 33 8.62 11.83 1.27
CA VAL A 33 9.48 12.30 0.17
C VAL A 33 9.05 11.69 -1.16
N SER A 34 8.72 10.39 -1.18
CA SER A 34 8.21 9.71 -2.38
C SER A 34 6.91 10.36 -2.87
N ASP A 35 5.94 10.55 -1.97
CA ASP A 35 4.65 11.20 -2.29
C ASP A 35 4.86 12.61 -2.90
N ALA A 36 5.81 13.38 -2.35
CA ALA A 36 6.14 14.71 -2.87
C ALA A 36 6.77 14.65 -4.26
N LEU A 37 7.67 13.68 -4.50
CA LEU A 37 8.37 13.51 -5.77
C LEU A 37 7.41 13.08 -6.88
N GLU A 38 6.53 12.12 -6.60
CA GLU A 38 5.51 11.64 -7.53
C GLU A 38 4.54 12.78 -7.89
N LEU A 39 4.06 13.53 -6.89
CA LEU A 39 3.20 14.68 -7.12
C LEU A 39 3.89 15.77 -7.96
N ASN A 40 5.17 16.05 -7.70
CA ASN A 40 5.94 17.01 -8.49
C ASN A 40 6.06 16.57 -9.95
N THR A 41 6.39 15.29 -10.16
CA THR A 41 6.48 14.70 -11.50
C THR A 41 5.14 14.76 -12.23
N TYR A 42 4.05 14.44 -11.53
CA TYR A 42 2.68 14.58 -12.04
C TYR A 42 2.38 16.01 -12.50
N LEU A 43 2.66 17.01 -11.65
CA LEU A 43 2.41 18.41 -11.97
C LEU A 43 3.26 18.87 -13.16
N TYR A 44 4.52 18.45 -13.20
CA TYR A 44 5.41 18.73 -14.32
C TYR A 44 4.82 18.17 -15.62
N LEU A 45 4.44 16.89 -15.64
CA LEU A 45 3.88 16.25 -16.82
C LEU A 45 2.57 16.92 -17.25
N LYS A 46 1.68 17.22 -16.30
CA LYS A 46 0.39 17.88 -16.56
C LYS A 46 0.53 19.25 -17.23
N VAL A 47 1.58 20.01 -16.87
CA VAL A 47 1.84 21.33 -17.48
C VAL A 47 2.49 21.20 -18.86
N HIS A 48 3.32 20.18 -19.07
CA HIS A 48 4.16 20.06 -20.28
C HIS A 48 3.64 19.04 -21.30
N SER A 49 2.55 18.33 -21.01
CA SER A 49 1.87 17.48 -21.98
C SER A 49 0.91 18.32 -22.84
N GLU A 50 1.14 18.33 -24.15
CA GLU A 50 0.20 18.92 -25.10
C GLU A 50 -1.08 18.08 -25.16
N ASP A 51 -2.23 18.77 -25.12
CA ASP A 51 -3.60 18.25 -25.20
C ASP A 51 -4.02 17.17 -24.20
N GLY A 52 -4.68 17.61 -23.12
CA GLY A 52 -5.66 16.79 -22.42
C GLY A 52 -5.08 15.52 -21.79
N SER A 53 -3.91 15.60 -21.16
CA SER A 53 -3.39 14.48 -20.41
C SER A 53 -4.42 14.06 -19.35
N ASN A 54 -5.09 12.93 -19.57
CA ASN A 54 -5.92 12.25 -18.58
C ASN A 54 -5.03 11.60 -17.52
N LEU A 55 -4.05 12.36 -17.02
CA LEU A 55 -3.19 11.95 -15.93
C LEU A 55 -4.00 12.09 -14.64
N THR A 56 -4.22 10.96 -14.00
CA THR A 56 -4.74 10.90 -12.63
C THR A 56 -3.65 11.37 -11.67
N ALA A 57 -4.03 12.15 -10.67
CA ALA A 57 -3.11 12.52 -9.60
C ALA A 57 -2.68 11.25 -8.84
N PRO A 58 -1.40 11.13 -8.45
CA PRO A 58 -0.94 9.97 -7.68
C PRO A 58 -1.59 9.96 -6.29
N GLU A 59 -1.91 8.77 -5.80
CA GLU A 59 -2.37 8.58 -4.44
C GLU A 59 -1.17 8.43 -3.49
N PRO A 60 -1.22 9.00 -2.28
CA PRO A 60 -0.16 8.82 -1.30
C PRO A 60 0.06 7.37 -0.90
N ILE A 61 1.30 7.03 -0.54
CA ILE A 61 1.62 5.72 0.02
C ILE A 61 0.80 5.49 1.31
N PRO A 62 0.14 4.33 1.47
CA PRO A 62 -0.71 4.09 2.64
C PRO A 62 0.15 3.95 3.90
N ARG A 63 -0.12 4.77 4.92
CA ARG A 63 0.61 4.72 6.19
C ARG A 63 -0.05 3.78 7.19
N PRO A 64 0.72 3.13 8.07
CA PRO A 64 0.16 2.43 9.22
C PRO A 64 -0.64 3.40 10.09
N GLY A 65 -1.87 3.01 10.44
CA GLY A 65 -2.77 3.79 11.29
C GLY A 65 -3.63 4.83 10.56
N GLU A 66 -3.41 5.08 9.27
CA GLU A 66 -4.33 5.89 8.47
C GLU A 66 -5.50 5.02 7.99
N GLU A 67 -6.73 5.46 8.26
CA GLU A 67 -7.93 4.86 7.70
C GLU A 67 -7.95 5.11 6.19
N LYS A 68 -7.58 4.08 5.42
CA LYS A 68 -7.84 4.07 3.98
C LYS A 68 -9.35 4.00 3.76
N PRO A 69 -9.88 4.62 2.68
CA PRO A 69 -11.20 4.29 2.19
C PRO A 69 -11.27 2.77 2.04
N THR A 70 -12.21 2.14 2.75
CA THR A 70 -12.45 0.71 2.67
C THR A 70 -12.98 0.41 1.28
N GLU A 71 -12.09 0.02 0.35
CA GLU A 71 -12.52 -0.88 -0.70
C GLU A 71 -13.06 -2.14 0.01
N GLU A 72 -14.22 -2.64 -0.40
CA GLU A 72 -14.78 -3.88 0.14
C GLU A 72 -13.84 -5.04 -0.23
N PHE A 73 -12.85 -5.29 0.63
CA PHE A 73 -11.96 -6.41 0.48
C PHE A 73 -12.67 -7.65 0.98
N GLU A 74 -12.86 -8.62 0.09
CA GLU A 74 -13.29 -9.96 0.45
C GLU A 74 -12.19 -10.59 1.33
N TYR A 75 -12.49 -10.74 2.63
CA TYR A 75 -11.58 -11.37 3.58
C TYR A 75 -11.36 -12.84 3.22
N ALA A 76 -10.14 -13.34 3.42
CA ALA A 76 -9.85 -14.77 3.29
C ALA A 76 -10.72 -15.57 4.29
N SER A 77 -11.24 -16.71 3.83
CA SER A 77 -12.00 -17.60 4.72
C SER A 77 -11.08 -18.23 5.77
N GLY A 78 -11.65 -18.65 6.91
CA GLY A 78 -10.88 -19.36 7.93
C GLY A 78 -10.23 -20.65 7.41
N GLU A 79 -10.85 -21.28 6.42
CA GLU A 79 -10.33 -22.47 5.75
C GLU A 79 -9.13 -22.16 4.85
N GLU A 80 -9.15 -21.04 4.14
CA GLU A 80 -8.00 -20.55 3.35
C GLU A 80 -6.79 -20.25 4.25
N VAL A 81 -7.02 -19.63 5.41
CA VAL A 81 -5.98 -19.35 6.41
C VAL A 81 -5.42 -20.63 7.00
N ALA A 82 -6.27 -21.59 7.38
CA ALA A 82 -5.84 -22.88 7.93
C ALA A 82 -5.02 -23.68 6.92
N HIS A 83 -5.46 -23.73 5.66
CA HIS A 83 -4.72 -24.38 4.59
C HIS A 83 -3.33 -23.78 4.39
N PHE A 84 -3.21 -22.44 4.39
CA PHE A 84 -1.92 -21.75 4.27
C PHE A 84 -0.96 -22.13 5.39
N LEU A 85 -1.40 -22.06 6.65
CA LEU A 85 -0.56 -22.37 7.82
C LEU A 85 -0.09 -23.82 7.85
N THR A 86 -0.84 -24.74 7.24
CA THR A 86 -0.52 -26.18 7.25
C THR A 86 0.46 -26.58 6.13
N HIS A 87 0.58 -25.77 5.07
CA HIS A 87 1.35 -26.14 3.87
C HIS A 87 2.55 -25.22 3.56
N MET A 88 2.71 -24.08 4.25
CA MET A 88 3.79 -23.10 4.01
C MET A 88 4.62 -22.75 5.25
N LEU A 89 4.31 -23.33 6.41
CA LEU A 89 5.20 -23.43 7.59
C LEU A 89 5.78 -24.85 7.63
#